data_AF-A0A7J5E6G5-F1
#
_entry.id   AF-A0A7J5E6G5-F1
#
_cell.length_a   1.000
_cell.length_b   1.000
_cell.length_c   1.000
_cell.angle_alpha   90.00
_cell.angle_beta   90.00
_cell.angle_gamma   90.00
#
_symmetry.space_group_name_H-M   'P 1'
#
loop_
_entity.id
_entity.type
_entity.pdbx_description
1 polymer ?
#
loop_
_entity_poly.entity_id
_entity_poly.type
_entity_poly.pdbx_seq_one_letter_code
_entity_poly.pdbx_strand_id
1 'polypeptide(L)' 'MKQKIRRIGILTGGGDCPGLNADIRGVTKPAHDHGISVFGILDGFEGLVEGKSTELYNKDVSGIL' A
#
# COMPACT_ATOMS: atom_id res chain seq x y z
N MET A 1 -15.18 0.99 -22.86
CA MET A 1 -15.23 0.34 -21.53
C MET A 1 -14.12 0.90 -20.67
N LYS A 2 -14.41 1.43 -19.46
CA LYS A 2 -13.36 1.84 -18.52
C LYS A 2 -12.67 0.60 -17.97
N GLN A 3 -11.34 0.61 -17.90
CA GLN A 3 -10.57 -0.46 -17.26
C GLN A 3 -10.89 -0.46 -15.75
N LYS A 4 -11.23 -1.63 -15.20
CA LYS A 4 -11.46 -1.81 -13.77
C LYS A 4 -10.11 -1.83 -13.07
N ILE A 5 -9.92 -1.00 -12.03
CA ILE A 5 -8.68 -1.05 -11.23
C ILE A 5 -8.61 -2.40 -10.52
N ARG A 6 -7.47 -3.08 -10.67
CA ARG A 6 -7.21 -4.41 -10.09
C ARG A 6 -6.10 -4.41 -9.05
N ARG A 7 -5.23 -3.39 -9.07
CA ARG A 7 -4.04 -3.29 -8.20
C ARG A 7 -3.77 -1.85 -7.82
N ILE A 8 -3.33 -1.63 -6.58
CA ILE A 8 -2.85 -0.35 -6.05
C ILE A 8 -1.41 -0.54 -5.56
N GLY A 9 -0.51 0.37 -5.91
CA GLY A 9 0.82 0.47 -5.31
C GLY A 9 0.85 1.65 -4.33
N ILE A 10 1.43 1.46 -3.15
CA ILE A 10 1.60 2.49 -2.12
C ILE A 10 3.09 2.64 -1.83
N LEU A 11 3.57 3.87 -1.85
CA LEU A 11 4.90 4.23 -1.35
C LEU A 11 4.77 5.47 -0.45
N THR A 12 5.64 5.59 0.54
CA THR A 12 5.77 6.81 1.35
C THR A 12 7.06 7.52 0.94
N GLY A 13 6.94 8.74 0.45
CA GLY A 13 8.09 9.59 0.12
C GLY A 13 8.35 10.63 1.21
N GLY A 14 9.62 11.00 1.39
CA GLY A 14 10.01 12.00 2.39
C GLY A 14 10.30 11.41 3.77
N GLY A 15 10.21 12.25 4.81
CA GLY A 15 10.44 11.84 6.20
C GLY A 15 9.24 11.12 6.82
N ASP A 16 9.50 10.40 7.91
CA ASP A 16 8.46 9.72 8.67
C ASP A 16 7.54 10.70 9.40
N CYS A 17 6.25 10.41 9.44
CA CYS A 17 5.27 11.23 10.12
C CYS A 17 4.16 10.38 10.77
N PRO A 18 3.58 10.85 11.89
CA PRO A 18 2.44 10.17 12.49
C PRO A 18 1.28 10.16 11.49
N GLY A 19 0.75 8.98 11.20
CA GLY A 19 -0.37 8.78 10.28
C GLY A 19 -0.06 7.90 9.08
N LEU A 20 1.21 7.72 8.67
CA LEU A 20 1.54 6.90 7.50
C LEU A 20 1.02 5.46 7.61
N ASN A 21 1.15 4.85 8.79
CA ASN A 21 0.58 3.52 9.03
C ASN A 21 -0.94 3.49 8.94
N ALA A 22 -1.60 4.57 9.39
CA ALA A 22 -3.05 4.70 9.31
C ALA A 22 -3.52 4.82 7.85
N ASP A 23 -2.79 5.56 7.02
CA ASP A 23 -3.06 5.71 5.60
C ASP A 23 -2.87 4.39 4.85
N ILE A 24 -1.73 3.70 5.07
CA ILE A 24 -1.47 2.39 4.47
C ILE A 24 -2.58 1.40 4.83
N ARG A 25 -3.00 1.36 6.10
CA ARG A 25 -4.13 0.54 6.56
C ARG A 25 -5.46 0.98 5.92
N GLY A 26 -5.70 2.28 5.87
CA GLY A 26 -6.93 2.90 5.36
C GLY A 26 -7.15 2.64 3.87
N VAL A 27 -6.07 2.48 3.10
CA VAL A 27 -6.15 2.04 1.69
C VAL A 27 -6.25 0.53 1.59
N THR A 28 -5.43 -0.22 2.35
CA THR A 28 -5.29 -1.67 2.19
C THR A 28 -6.57 -2.44 2.53
N LYS A 29 -7.22 -2.13 3.66
CA LYS A 29 -8.42 -2.90 4.08
C LYS A 29 -9.60 -2.75 3.12
N PRO A 30 -10.03 -1.52 2.75
CA PRO A 30 -11.12 -1.34 1.80
C PRO A 30 -10.79 -1.87 0.40
N ALA A 31 -9.52 -1.80 -0.04
CA ALA A 31 -9.12 -2.37 -1.33
C ALA A 31 -9.33 -3.89 -1.36
N HIS A 32 -8.96 -4.61 -0.29
CA HIS A 32 -9.25 -6.04 -0.15
C HIS A 32 -10.74 -6.34 -0.19
N ASP A 33 -11.58 -5.55 0.49
CA ASP A 33 -13.04 -5.70 0.45
C ASP A 33 -13.63 -5.54 -0.97
N HIS A 34 -12.94 -4.81 -1.85
CA HIS A 34 -13.30 -4.61 -3.26
C HIS A 34 -12.60 -5.57 -4.24
N GLY A 35 -11.82 -6.55 -3.72
CA GLY A 35 -11.06 -7.48 -4.55
C GLY A 35 -9.90 -6.84 -5.32
N ILE A 36 -9.33 -5.76 -4.78
CA ILE A 36 -8.18 -5.03 -5.32
C ILE A 36 -6.94 -5.41 -4.50
N SER A 37 -5.91 -5.97 -5.16
CA SER A 37 -4.63 -6.24 -4.49
C SER A 37 -3.88 -4.95 -4.20
N VAL A 38 -3.22 -4.88 -3.05
CA VAL A 38 -2.40 -3.72 -2.64
C VAL A 38 -0.95 -4.15 -2.48
N PHE A 39 -0.04 -3.37 -3.05
CA PHE A 39 1.40 -3.58 -2.95
C PHE A 39 2.05 -2.41 -2.22
N GLY A 40 2.75 -2.70 -1.12
CA GLY A 40 3.65 -1.76 -0.48
C GLY A 40 4.99 -1.75 -1.20
N ILE A 41 5.38 -0.59 -1.70
CA ILE A 41 6.69 -0.36 -2.30
C ILE A 41 7.63 0.07 -1.19
N LEU A 42 8.74 -0.66 -1.07
CA LEU A 42 9.72 -0.45 -0.01
C LEU A 42 10.65 0.71 -0.36
N ASP A 43 11.27 1.34 0.63
CA ASP A 43 12.30 2.37 0.44
C ASP A 43 11.88 3.55 -0.45
N GLY A 44 10.60 3.89 -0.47
CA GLY A 44 10.06 5.04 -1.20
C GLY A 44 10.26 4.94 -2.72
N PHE A 45 10.84 5.98 -3.31
CA PHE A 45 11.11 5.99 -4.76
C PHE A 45 12.26 5.08 -5.18
N GLU A 46 13.21 4.80 -4.29
CA GLU A 46 14.33 3.91 -4.60
C GLU A 46 13.80 2.50 -4.87
N GLY A 47 13.00 1.94 -3.96
CA GLY A 47 12.41 0.62 -4.18
C GLY A 47 11.38 0.60 -5.31
N LEU A 48 10.77 1.72 -5.70
CA LEU A 48 9.98 1.77 -6.93
C LEU A 48 10.85 1.52 -8.16
N VAL A 49 12.01 2.18 -8.25
CA VAL A 49 12.96 2.04 -9.38
C VAL A 49 13.55 0.63 -9.40
N GLU A 50 13.88 0.08 -8.23
CA GLU A 50 14.46 -1.25 -8.09
C GLU A 50 13.44 -2.40 -8.14
N GLY A 51 12.13 -2.09 -8.20
CA GLY A 51 11.06 -3.09 -8.21
C GLY A 51 10.85 -3.82 -6.87
N LYS A 52 11.27 -3.22 -5.76
CA LYS A 52 11.08 -3.74 -4.40
C LYS A 52 9.66 -3.47 -3.90
N SER A 53 8.80 -4.48 -4.01
CA SER A 53 7.43 -4.40 -3.48
C SER A 53 6.98 -5.71 -2.85
N THR A 54 6.05 -5.61 -1.90
CA THR A 54 5.39 -6.76 -1.26
C THR A 54 3.88 -6.57 -1.31
N GLU A 55 3.12 -7.65 -1.52
CA GLU A 55 1.67 -7.59 -1.38
C GLU A 55 1.31 -7.41 0.11
N LEU A 56 0.35 -6.53 0.38
CA LEU A 56 -0.18 -6.25 1.71
C LEU A 56 -1.52 -6.95 1.88
N TYR A 57 -1.66 -7.71 2.96
CA TYR A 57 -2.89 -8.37 3.38
C TYR A 57 -3.45 -7.72 4.65
N ASN A 58 -4.72 -8.02 4.96
CA ASN A 58 -5.38 -7.50 6.16
C ASN A 58 -4.62 -7.74 7.47
N LYS A 59 -3.86 -8.84 7.56
CA LYS A 59 -3.01 -9.16 8.72
C LYS A 59 -1.81 -8.23 8.85
N ASP A 60 -1.23 -7.78 7.73
CA ASP A 60 -0.01 -6.99 7.70
C ASP A 60 -0.26 -5.53 8.13
N VAL A 61 -1.52 -5.07 8.00
CA VAL A 61 -1.96 -3.72 8.38
C VAL A 61 -2.84 -3.68 9.64
N SER A 62 -2.80 -4.74 10.46
CA SER A 62 -3.54 -4.80 11.73
C SER A 62 -2.60 -4.58 12.92
N GLY A 63 -3.01 -3.73 13.86
CA GLY A 63 -2.21 -3.42 15.06
C GLY A 63 -1.08 -2.40 14.85
N ILE A 64 -1.10 -1.66 13.74
CA ILE A 64 -0.04 -0.69 13.36
C ILE A 64 -0.42 0.78 13.55
N LEU A 65 -1.56 1.05 14.20
CA LEU A 65 -2.03 2.41 14.48
C LEU A 65 -1.39 2.99 15.73
#